data_AF-A0A7C5IE67-F1
#
_entry.id   AF-A0A7C5IE67-F1
#
_cell.length_a   1.000
_cell.length_b   1.000
_cell.length_c   1.000
_cell.angle_alpha   90.00
_cell.angle_beta   90.00
_cell.angle_gamma   90.00
#
_symmetry.space_group_name_H-M   'P 1'
#
loop_
_entity.id
_entity.type
_entity.pdbx_description
1 polymer ?
#
loop_
_entity_poly.entity_id
_entity_poly.type
_entity_poly.pdbx_seq_one_letter_code
_entity_poly.pdbx_strand_id
1 'polypeptide(L)'
;MLAWIHVNTFAKAVIGASWMTALDLVIEPLAAGPLGFWIWAESGRYYGIPAGNFAGWFAVSLLLFLVLRGSPEKNRRATLVGLSIILFFTIIAIGRLIAGPAFAGVVLSTAHAAMVTAGRKFD
;
A
#
# COMPACT_ATOMS: atom_id res chain seq x y z
N MET A 1 -3.49 10.57 -1.87
CA MET A 1 -4.74 9.76 -1.92
C MET A 1 -5.77 10.20 -0.86
N LEU A 2 -5.43 10.30 0.42
CA LEU A 2 -6.40 10.60 1.50
C LEU A 2 -7.02 12.01 1.42
N ALA A 3 -6.33 12.96 0.77
CA ALA A 3 -6.82 14.32 0.51
C ALA A 3 -8.14 14.36 -0.27
N TRP A 4 -8.43 13.30 -1.02
CA TRP A 4 -9.56 13.19 -1.95
C TRP A 4 -10.79 12.52 -1.32
N ILE A 5 -10.72 12.12 -0.05
CA ILE A 5 -11.77 11.38 0.67
C ILE A 5 -12.32 12.25 1.81
N HIS A 6 -13.63 12.49 1.80
CA HIS A 6 -14.34 13.30 2.80
C HIS A 6 -14.88 12.43 3.94
N VAL A 7 -14.00 12.08 4.89
CA VAL A 7 -14.34 11.36 6.13
C VAL A 7 -13.61 11.97 7.33
N ASN A 8 -13.99 11.59 8.55
CA ASN A 8 -13.34 12.07 9.77
C ASN A 8 -11.86 11.63 9.86
N THR A 9 -11.07 12.32 10.69
CA THR A 9 -9.61 12.09 10.79
C THR A 9 -9.25 10.67 11.20
N PHE A 10 -10.04 10.05 12.09
CA PHE A 10 -9.82 8.67 12.51
C PHE A 10 -10.02 7.69 11.35
N ALA A 11 -11.09 7.85 10.57
CA ALA A 11 -11.35 7.04 9.39
C ALA A 11 -10.25 7.24 8.32
N LYS A 12 -9.75 8.47 8.12
CA LYS A 12 -8.59 8.71 7.25
C LYS A 12 -7.35 7.96 7.73
N ALA A 13 -7.10 7.94 9.03
CA ALA A 13 -5.96 7.21 9.60
C ALA A 13 -6.09 5.70 9.42
N VAL A 14 -7.28 5.14 9.65
CA VAL A 14 -7.53 3.71 9.39
C VAL A 14 -7.38 3.37 7.92
N ILE A 15 -7.94 4.18 7.00
CA ILE A 15 -7.79 3.96 5.55
C ILE A 15 -6.32 4.05 5.14
N GLY A 16 -5.59 5.05 5.65
CA GLY A 16 -4.16 5.21 5.40
C GLY A 16 -3.35 4.02 5.89
N ALA A 17 -3.61 3.56 7.11
CA ALA A 17 -2.95 2.39 7.68
C ALA A 17 -3.24 1.11 6.88
N SER A 18 -4.50 0.87 6.55
CA SER A 18 -4.90 -0.26 5.69
C SER A 18 -4.23 -0.19 4.32
N TRP A 19 -4.09 1.01 3.75
CA TRP A 19 -3.39 1.18 2.47
C TRP A 19 -1.90 0.84 2.58
N MET A 20 -1.23 1.29 3.64
CA MET A 20 0.18 0.96 3.89
C MET A 20 0.38 -0.55 4.04
N THR A 21 -0.47 -1.22 4.82
CA THR A 21 -0.44 -2.68 4.95
C THR A 21 -0.77 -3.40 3.64
N ALA A 22 -1.65 -2.84 2.80
CA ALA A 22 -1.97 -3.45 1.52
C ALA A 22 -0.80 -3.37 0.52
N LEU A 23 0.03 -2.32 0.57
CA LEU A 23 1.25 -2.23 -0.24
C LEU A 23 2.21 -3.40 0.04
N ASP A 24 2.31 -3.83 1.29
CA ASP A 24 3.12 -4.98 1.69
C ASP A 24 2.67 -6.28 1.03
N LEU A 25 1.38 -6.43 0.68
CA LEU A 25 0.93 -7.61 -0.07
C LEU A 25 1.60 -7.71 -1.45
N VAL A 26 2.09 -6.59 -1.99
CA VAL A 26 2.79 -6.55 -3.28
C VAL A 26 4.31 -6.57 -3.07
N ILE A 27 4.81 -5.78 -2.12
CA ILE A 27 6.24 -5.55 -1.92
C ILE A 27 6.90 -6.74 -1.23
N GLU A 28 6.35 -7.21 -0.11
CA GLU A 28 6.99 -8.22 0.75
C GLU A 28 7.29 -9.54 0.02
N PRO A 29 6.36 -10.14 -0.74
CA PRO A 29 6.62 -11.39 -1.45
C PRO A 29 7.73 -11.29 -2.49
N LEU A 30 7.95 -10.09 -3.03
CA LEU A 30 9.01 -9.84 -4.00
C LEU A 30 10.34 -9.58 -3.30
N ALA A 31 10.34 -8.75 -2.27
CA ALA A 31 11.51 -8.39 -1.49
C ALA A 31 12.14 -9.60 -0.78
N ALA A 32 11.33 -10.38 -0.06
CA ALA A 32 11.80 -11.55 0.67
C ALA A 32 11.94 -12.81 -0.21
N GLY A 33 11.31 -12.81 -1.39
CA GLY A 33 11.36 -13.92 -2.34
C GLY A 33 12.39 -13.69 -3.45
N PRO A 34 11.96 -13.46 -4.71
CA PRO A 34 12.83 -13.43 -5.89
C PRO A 34 13.85 -12.29 -5.93
N LEU A 35 13.67 -11.20 -5.18
CA LEU A 35 14.63 -10.10 -5.10
C LEU A 35 15.70 -10.32 -4.02
N GLY A 36 15.41 -11.17 -3.02
CA GLY A 36 16.37 -11.55 -1.99
C GLY A 36 16.92 -10.39 -1.16
N PHE A 37 16.12 -9.35 -0.92
CA PHE A 37 16.54 -8.20 -0.12
C PHE A 37 16.72 -8.54 1.35
N TRP A 38 15.91 -9.46 1.88
CA TRP A 38 16.06 -10.03 3.21
C TRP A 38 15.40 -11.41 3.27
N ILE A 39 15.62 -12.09 4.39
CA ILE A 39 14.98 -13.35 4.72
C ILE A 39 14.32 -13.22 6.10
N TRP A 40 13.15 -13.84 6.27
CA TRP A 40 12.47 -13.91 7.55
C TRP A 40 12.95 -15.14 8.32
N ALA A 41 13.23 -14.97 9.62
CA ALA A 41 13.63 -16.07 10.50
C ALA A 41 12.48 -17.06 10.76
N GLU A 42 11.25 -16.53 10.88
CA GLU A 42 10.03 -17.30 11.01
C GLU A 42 9.26 -17.25 9.69
N SER A 43 8.71 -18.39 9.26
CA SER A 43 7.89 -18.44 8.04
C SER A 43 6.42 -18.14 8.35
N GLY A 44 5.83 -17.19 7.65
CA GLY A 44 4.38 -16.98 7.67
C GLY A 44 3.64 -17.56 6.45
N ARG A 45 2.31 -17.48 6.49
CA ARG A 45 1.43 -18.16 5.51
C ARG A 45 1.39 -17.47 4.13
N TYR A 46 1.60 -16.15 4.08
CA TYR A 46 1.60 -15.39 2.84
C TYR A 46 3.03 -15.28 2.31
N TYR A 47 3.40 -16.12 1.35
CA TYR A 47 4.74 -16.16 0.72
C TYR A 47 5.92 -16.25 1.70
N GLY A 48 5.72 -16.87 2.87
CA GLY A 48 6.75 -16.98 3.90
C GLY A 48 6.85 -15.75 4.82
N ILE A 49 6.04 -14.71 4.63
CA ILE A 49 6.11 -13.49 5.42
C ILE A 49 5.28 -13.61 6.72
N PRO A 50 5.88 -13.37 7.91
CA PRO A 50 5.18 -13.39 9.18
C PRO A 50 3.97 -12.46 9.21
N ALA A 51 2.87 -12.92 9.82
CA ALA A 51 1.68 -12.09 10.04
C ALA A 51 2.01 -10.83 10.88
N GLY A 52 3.02 -10.92 11.74
CA GLY A 52 3.54 -9.80 12.53
C GLY A 52 4.04 -8.63 11.69
N ASN A 53 4.56 -8.86 10.48
CA ASN A 53 4.99 -7.77 9.59
C ASN A 53 3.79 -6.91 9.16
N PHE A 54 2.73 -7.53 8.64
CA PHE A 54 1.53 -6.81 8.21
C PHE A 54 0.84 -6.08 9.38
N ALA A 55 0.77 -6.73 10.54
CA ALA A 55 0.24 -6.12 11.76
C ALA A 55 1.10 -4.93 12.23
N GLY A 56 2.43 -5.04 12.13
CA GLY A 56 3.38 -3.98 12.44
C GLY A 56 3.18 -2.77 11.53
N TRP A 57 3.14 -2.97 10.21
CA TRP A 57 2.88 -1.89 9.27
C TRP A 57 1.52 -1.23 9.45
N PHE A 58 0.49 -2.00 9.82
CA PHE A 58 -0.81 -1.43 10.17
C PHE A 58 -0.70 -0.54 11.42
N ALA A 59 -0.13 -1.07 12.50
CA ALA A 59 -0.04 -0.39 13.79
C ALA A 59 0.81 0.89 13.72
N VAL A 60 2.00 0.81 13.11
CA VAL A 60 2.90 1.97 12.96
C VAL A 60 2.26 3.02 12.06
N SER A 61 1.67 2.62 10.93
CA SER A 61 1.00 3.57 10.04
C SER A 61 -0.19 4.24 10.70
N LEU A 62 -1.01 3.47 11.44
CA LEU A 62 -2.15 4.01 12.18
C LEU A 62 -1.68 5.05 13.20
N LEU A 63 -0.65 4.72 13.98
CA LEU A 63 -0.06 5.66 14.94
C LEU A 63 0.44 6.92 14.24
N LEU A 64 1.18 6.79 13.14
CA LEU A 64 1.68 7.93 12.38
C LEU A 64 0.53 8.82 11.87
N PHE A 65 -0.53 8.26 11.29
CA PHE A 65 -1.66 9.06 10.80
C PHE A 65 -2.49 9.69 11.93
N LEU A 66 -2.54 9.08 13.12
CA LEU A 66 -3.21 9.66 14.29
C LEU A 66 -2.41 10.80 14.95
N VAL A 67 -1.09 10.71 14.92
CA VAL A 67 -0.17 11.72 15.48
C VAL A 67 0.01 12.88 14.49
N LEU A 68 0.31 12.58 13.23
CA LEU A 68 0.60 13.56 12.19
C LEU A 68 -0.69 14.10 11.57
N ARG A 69 -1.62 14.63 12.39
CA ARG A 69 -2.98 15.09 12.02
C ARG A 69 -3.08 16.19 10.93
N GLY A 70 -2.03 16.43 10.17
CA GLY A 70 -2.03 17.30 9.01
C GLY A 70 -3.11 16.90 8.02
N SER A 71 -3.85 17.89 7.53
CA SER A 71 -4.74 17.73 6.40
C SER A 71 -3.90 17.35 5.18
N PRO A 72 -4.09 16.16 4.59
CA PRO A 72 -3.31 15.77 3.42
C PRO A 72 -3.57 16.77 2.29
N GLU A 73 -2.51 17.43 1.81
CA GLU A 73 -2.64 18.32 0.66
C GLU A 73 -2.82 17.52 -0.63
N LYS A 74 -3.53 18.11 -1.59
CA LYS A 74 -3.69 17.55 -2.93
C LYS A 74 -2.39 17.68 -3.73
N ASN A 75 -1.45 16.78 -3.49
CA ASN A 75 -0.18 16.74 -4.21
C ASN A 75 -0.20 15.67 -5.31
N ARG A 76 -0.24 16.13 -6.57
CA ARG A 76 -0.21 15.23 -7.75
C ARG A 76 1.07 14.42 -7.83
N ARG A 77 2.23 15.02 -7.52
CA ARG A 77 3.52 14.33 -7.58
C ARG A 77 3.58 13.19 -6.56
N ALA A 78 3.19 13.46 -5.30
CA ALA A 78 3.11 12.42 -4.27
C ALA A 78 2.15 11.28 -4.68
N THR A 79 1.03 11.64 -5.31
CA THR A 79 0.06 10.66 -5.82
C THR A 79 0.64 9.78 -6.94
N LEU A 80 1.41 10.38 -7.87
CA LEU A 80 2.09 9.66 -8.94
C LEU A 80 3.23 8.79 -8.42
N VAL A 81 3.98 9.26 -7.42
CA VAL A 81 5.02 8.46 -6.75
C VAL A 81 4.41 7.21 -6.13
N GLY A 82 3.33 7.35 -5.34
CA GLY A 82 2.62 6.21 -4.77
C GLY A 82 2.16 5.21 -5.84
N LEU A 83 1.59 5.70 -6.95
CA LEU A 83 1.20 4.84 -8.07
C LEU A 83 2.40 4.14 -8.73
N SER A 84 3.52 4.84 -8.90
CA SER A 84 4.72 4.30 -9.53
C SER A 84 5.31 3.14 -8.72
N ILE A 85 5.28 3.21 -7.39
CA ILE A 85 5.74 2.14 -6.50
C ILE A 85 4.87 0.90 -6.69
N ILE A 86 3.54 1.06 -6.66
CA ILE A 86 2.60 -0.05 -6.87
C ILE A 86 2.84 -0.70 -8.23
N LEU A 87 2.91 0.10 -9.30
CA LEU A 87 3.11 -0.40 -10.66
C LEU A 87 4.46 -1.11 -10.81
N PHE A 88 5.53 -0.55 -10.25
CA PHE A 88 6.87 -1.14 -10.32
C PHE A 88 6.88 -2.56 -9.75
N PHE A 89 6.41 -2.75 -8.52
CA PHE A 89 6.36 -4.08 -7.91
C PHE A 89 5.32 -4.98 -8.60
N THR A 90 4.20 -4.45 -9.08
CA THR A 90 3.21 -5.24 -9.85
C THR A 90 3.81 -5.80 -11.14
N ILE A 91 4.58 -4.99 -11.88
CA ILE A 91 5.26 -5.42 -13.12
C ILE A 91 6.27 -6.52 -12.81
N ILE A 92 7.03 -6.40 -11.72
CA ILE A 92 7.95 -7.46 -11.28
C ILE A 92 7.17 -8.72 -10.93
N ALA A 93 6.05 -8.63 -10.19
CA ALA A 93 5.24 -9.79 -9.83
C ALA A 93 4.71 -10.52 -11.07
N ILE A 94 4.22 -9.78 -12.06
CA ILE A 94 3.76 -10.36 -13.34
C ILE A 94 4.93 -11.01 -14.08
N GLY A 95 6.07 -10.32 -14.21
CA GLY A 95 7.25 -10.85 -14.90
C GLY A 95 7.85 -12.08 -14.22
N ARG A 96 7.64 -12.24 -12.91
CA ARG A 96 8.04 -13.41 -12.11
C ARG A 96 6.93 -14.45 -11.96
N LEU A 97 5.76 -14.23 -12.56
CA LEU A 97 4.57 -15.11 -12.51
C LEU A 97 4.08 -15.41 -11.08
N ILE A 98 4.19 -14.45 -10.17
CA ILE A 98 3.74 -14.59 -8.78
C ILE A 98 2.32 -14.04 -8.65
N ALA A 99 1.34 -14.94 -8.66
CA ALA A 99 -0.08 -14.59 -8.82
C ALA A 99 -0.65 -13.68 -7.71
N GLY A 100 -0.34 -13.95 -6.43
CA GLY A 100 -0.89 -13.19 -5.30
C GLY A 100 -0.51 -11.71 -5.32
N PRO A 101 0.79 -11.35 -5.36
CA PRO A 101 1.26 -9.97 -5.44
C PRO A 101 0.83 -9.29 -6.74
N ALA A 102 0.80 -10.02 -7.88
CA ALA A 102 0.33 -9.47 -9.14
C ALA A 102 -1.15 -9.07 -9.06
N PHE A 103 -1.99 -9.95 -8.52
CA PHE A 103 -3.41 -9.66 -8.32
C PHE A 103 -3.61 -8.47 -7.35
N ALA A 104 -2.97 -8.50 -6.19
CA ALA A 104 -3.02 -7.41 -5.23
C ALA A 104 -2.57 -6.08 -5.85
N GLY A 105 -1.49 -6.09 -6.63
CA GLY A 105 -0.95 -4.93 -7.32
C GLY A 105 -1.89 -4.33 -8.37
N VAL A 106 -2.58 -5.16 -9.16
CA VAL A 106 -3.62 -4.69 -10.10
C VAL A 106 -4.81 -4.08 -9.36
N VAL A 107 -5.28 -4.73 -8.30
CA VAL A 107 -6.39 -4.21 -7.47
C VAL A 107 -6.00 -2.86 -6.85
N LEU A 108 -4.79 -2.74 -6.29
CA LEU A 108 -4.33 -1.49 -5.70
C LEU A 108 -4.10 -0.39 -6.74
N SER A 109 -3.58 -0.73 -7.92
CA SER A 109 -3.39 0.25 -9.00
C SER A 109 -4.73 0.81 -9.49
N THR A 110 -5.72 -0.06 -9.67
CA THR A 110 -7.08 0.36 -10.08
C THR A 110 -7.78 1.16 -8.99
N ALA A 111 -7.70 0.73 -7.72
CA ALA A 111 -8.24 1.47 -6.59
C ALA A 111 -7.58 2.85 -6.44
N HIS A 112 -6.25 2.94 -6.59
CA HIS A 112 -5.52 4.22 -6.52
C HIS A 112 -5.96 5.17 -7.63
N ALA A 113 -6.07 4.66 -8.87
CA ALA A 113 -6.56 5.46 -10.00
C ALA A 113 -8.01 5.92 -9.80
N ALA A 114 -8.89 5.04 -9.34
CA ALA A 114 -10.30 5.35 -9.07
C ALA A 114 -10.46 6.42 -7.99
N MET A 115 -9.70 6.33 -6.89
CA MET A 115 -9.75 7.33 -5.81
C MET A 115 -9.27 8.71 -6.28
N VAL A 116 -8.26 8.75 -7.16
CA VAL A 116 -7.75 10.01 -7.72
C VAL A 116 -8.72 10.62 -8.71
N THR A 117 -9.39 9.83 -9.55
CA THR A 117 -10.37 10.33 -10.52
C THR A 117 -11.69 10.74 -9.86
N ALA A 118 -12.17 9.97 -8.88
CA ALA A 118 -13.36 10.31 -8.11
C ALA A 118 -13.17 11.61 -7.31
N GLY A 119 -11.98 11.79 -6.71
CA GLY A 119 -11.63 13.02 -5.99
C GLY A 119 -11.67 14.28 -6.85
N ARG A 120 -11.32 14.18 -8.14
CA ARG A 120 -11.30 15.32 -9.07
C ARG A 120 -12.69 15.78 -9.51
N LYS A 121 -13.73 14.96 -9.37
CA LYS A 121 -15.10 15.32 -9.78
C LYS A 121 -15.76 16.32 -8.83
N PHE A 122 -15.18 16.57 -7.66
CA PHE A 122 -15.71 17.43 -6.62
C PHE A 122 -14.82 18.67 -6.35
N ASP A 123 -13.91 18.96 -7.28
CA ASP A 123 -13.05 20.16 -7.31
C ASP A 123 -13.54 21.12 -8.39
#